data_AF-A0A9W6JJ72-F1
#
_entry.id   AF-A0A9W6JJ72-F1
#
_cell.length_a   1.000
_cell.length_b   1.000
_cell.length_c   1.000
_cell.angle_alpha   90.00
_cell.angle_beta   90.00
_cell.angle_gamma   90.00
#
_symmetry.space_group_name_H-M   'P 1'
#
loop_
_entity.id
_entity.type
_entity.pdbx_description
1 polymer ?
#
loop_
_entity_poly.entity_id
_entity_poly.type
_entity_poly.pdbx_seq_one_letter_code
_entity_poly.pdbx_strand_id
1 'polypeptide(L)'
;MTYDNDSSWIDLEEVERRRGHMPKGGPVIRTAEELRRMVFPPVSYVVPGFIAEGCTVLAGAPKLGKSWFVLDVGLAVARGGFCLGETKCPQGDVLYLALEDNERRLQRRITKVLGVTFDEWPEGFTYATEWPRSNEGGVARIREWIATAKNPRLVIVDVLAMFRAPRNDKQSVYEGDYLAIKELQKIASDTGCAIVIVHHVKKGGSDLDPFEEVSGTFGIMGAADAGLILRRTSNGVTLYARGRDIEEAETAVTFDRDNCRWRALGDAGDVHKSDERGRILAELKDATEPMGAREIAFAVETTRNAVDILLYRMVRAGEVLKVGRGLYIHPDRTDLSADDAGERKNGKKERSEATDFYAEDEAQENERFSEGDKKPESQKAPESFFLSDLSEVAEPADRKKELTIEEAVEKGRMVRAAERREPGIVARLLEERLAAGEEPTREKLDAQLAAAIQSAPAIQPVAAATDWEARAASITCAKGEGKGRSLTSAGEALFAEMLAAGVNSCRAGRIVGISKQSAHTRAQKLKGAPLP
;
A
#
# COMPACT_ATOMS: atom_id res chain seq x y z
N MET A 1 -48.14 -73.64 -32.60
CA MET A 1 -46.85 -72.93 -32.57
C MET A 1 -47.16 -71.47 -32.37
N THR A 2 -47.25 -71.06 -31.12
CA THR A 2 -47.47 -69.68 -30.69
C THR A 2 -46.13 -68.95 -30.71
N TYR A 3 -46.11 -67.76 -31.31
CA TYR A 3 -44.94 -66.90 -31.38
C TYR A 3 -44.73 -66.24 -30.02
N ASP A 4 -43.58 -66.50 -29.40
CA ASP A 4 -43.08 -65.77 -28.22
C ASP A 4 -42.69 -64.35 -28.64
N ASN A 5 -43.30 -63.36 -27.99
CA ASN A 5 -42.95 -61.96 -28.09
C ASN A 5 -42.36 -61.53 -26.75
N ASP A 6 -41.07 -61.82 -26.56
CA ASP A 6 -40.29 -61.45 -25.38
C ASP A 6 -39.93 -59.96 -25.48
N SER A 7 -40.90 -59.09 -25.18
CA SER A 7 -40.68 -57.66 -24.95
C SER A 7 -40.66 -57.43 -23.46
N SER A 8 -39.45 -57.45 -22.90
CA SER A 8 -39.14 -57.02 -21.53
C SER A 8 -39.43 -55.53 -21.39
N TRP A 9 -40.69 -55.19 -21.12
CA TRP A 9 -41.06 -53.88 -20.63
C TRP A 9 -40.39 -53.72 -19.25
N ILE A 10 -39.41 -52.82 -19.19
CA ILE A 10 -38.88 -52.32 -17.92
C ILE A 10 -40.08 -51.71 -17.19
N ASP A 11 -40.47 -52.31 -16.08
CA ASP A 11 -41.47 -51.78 -15.18
C ASP A 11 -40.98 -50.41 -14.66
N LEU A 12 -41.48 -49.34 -15.26
CA LEU A 12 -41.10 -47.97 -14.95
C LEU A 12 -41.47 -47.63 -13.49
N GLU A 13 -42.47 -48.29 -12.89
CA GLU A 13 -42.81 -48.13 -11.48
C GLU A 13 -41.79 -48.83 -10.56
N GLU A 14 -41.14 -49.91 -11.00
CA GLU A 14 -40.05 -50.59 -10.28
C GLU A 14 -38.75 -49.75 -10.33
N VAL A 15 -38.49 -49.08 -11.46
CA VAL A 15 -37.37 -48.13 -11.61
C VAL A 15 -37.61 -46.86 -10.77
N GLU A 16 -38.86 -46.38 -10.70
CA GLU A 16 -39.25 -45.25 -9.84
C GLU A 16 -39.28 -45.61 -8.35
N ARG A 17 -39.64 -46.85 -7.97
CA ARG A 17 -39.49 -47.37 -6.60
C ARG A 17 -38.02 -47.48 -6.17
N ARG A 18 -37.11 -47.82 -7.10
CA ARG A 18 -35.65 -47.83 -6.85
C ARG A 18 -35.01 -46.45 -6.87
N ARG A 19 -35.67 -45.44 -7.44
CA ARG A 19 -35.40 -44.01 -7.18
C ARG A 19 -36.00 -43.58 -5.83
N GLY A 20 -35.84 -44.43 -4.82
CA GLY A 20 -36.12 -44.12 -3.43
C GLY A 20 -35.42 -42.80 -3.10
N HIS A 21 -36.26 -41.80 -2.79
CA HIS A 21 -35.95 -40.60 -2.02
C HIS A 21 -34.48 -40.52 -1.61
N MET A 22 -33.66 -39.80 -2.38
CA MET A 22 -32.51 -39.16 -1.76
C MET A 22 -33.08 -38.34 -0.61
N PRO A 23 -32.70 -38.60 0.67
CA PRO A 23 -33.05 -37.65 1.69
C PRO A 23 -32.41 -36.34 1.25
N LYS A 24 -33.24 -35.33 0.95
CA LYS A 24 -32.79 -33.95 0.97
C LYS A 24 -32.37 -33.73 2.42
N GLY A 25 -31.09 -34.03 2.70
CA GLY A 25 -30.56 -34.14 4.04
C GLY A 25 -30.88 -32.84 4.76
N GLY A 26 -31.69 -32.94 5.80
CA GLY A 26 -31.85 -31.84 6.75
C GLY A 26 -30.48 -31.45 7.33
N PRO A 27 -30.41 -30.34 8.07
CA PRO A 27 -29.17 -29.96 8.73
C PRO A 27 -28.60 -31.15 9.50
N VAL A 28 -27.31 -31.42 9.31
CA VAL A 28 -26.61 -32.46 10.05
C VAL A 28 -26.43 -31.96 11.48
N ILE A 29 -27.36 -32.29 12.36
CA ILE A 29 -27.31 -31.94 13.78
C ILE A 29 -26.46 -32.99 14.48
N ARG A 30 -25.39 -32.55 15.14
CA ARG A 30 -24.47 -33.39 15.94
C ARG A 30 -24.38 -32.89 17.37
N THR A 31 -24.03 -33.76 18.29
CA THR A 31 -23.81 -33.37 19.70
C THR A 31 -22.40 -32.79 19.89
N ALA A 32 -22.23 -31.93 20.89
CA ALA A 32 -20.90 -31.41 21.25
C ALA A 32 -19.92 -32.53 21.69
N GLU A 33 -20.44 -33.64 22.24
CA GLU A 33 -19.63 -34.81 22.62
C GLU A 33 -19.13 -35.57 21.38
N GLU A 34 -19.93 -35.68 20.32
CA GLU A 34 -19.46 -36.23 19.05
C GLU A 34 -18.34 -35.36 18.48
N LEU A 35 -18.53 -34.02 18.47
CA LEU A 35 -17.51 -33.08 17.99
C LEU A 35 -16.20 -33.19 18.78
N ARG A 36 -16.28 -33.32 20.12
CA ARG A 36 -15.10 -33.47 20.99
C ARG A 36 -14.24 -34.69 20.62
N ARG A 37 -14.86 -35.75 20.11
CA ARG A 37 -14.19 -37.00 19.72
C ARG A 37 -13.68 -36.99 18.28
N MET A 38 -14.06 -35.99 17.48
CA MET A 38 -13.56 -35.85 16.13
C MET A 38 -12.10 -35.40 16.13
N VAL A 39 -11.32 -35.96 15.22
CA VAL A 39 -9.95 -35.53 14.95
C VAL A 39 -9.97 -34.82 13.61
N PHE A 40 -9.60 -33.54 13.63
CA PHE A 40 -9.47 -32.72 12.42
C PHE A 40 -8.00 -32.66 12.00
N PRO A 41 -7.70 -32.70 10.69
CA PRO A 41 -6.37 -32.39 10.21
C PRO A 41 -6.01 -30.94 10.60
N PRO A 42 -4.71 -30.63 10.77
CA PRO A 42 -4.29 -29.26 10.99
C PRO A 42 -4.63 -28.40 9.76
N VAL A 43 -4.93 -27.11 10.00
CA VAL A 43 -5.21 -26.13 8.95
C VAL A 43 -4.06 -26.14 7.93
N SER A 44 -4.37 -26.37 6.66
CA SER A 44 -3.38 -26.30 5.59
C SER A 44 -3.13 -24.84 5.19
N TYR A 45 -1.86 -24.42 5.13
CA TYR A 45 -1.49 -23.09 4.67
C TYR A 45 -0.99 -23.10 3.24
N VAL A 46 -1.38 -22.10 2.46
CA VAL A 46 -0.80 -21.79 1.14
C VAL A 46 0.33 -20.79 1.28
N VAL A 47 0.13 -19.77 2.12
CA VAL A 47 1.16 -18.84 2.56
C VAL A 47 1.10 -18.80 4.09
N PRO A 48 2.05 -19.43 4.80
CA PRO A 48 2.07 -19.44 6.26
C PRO A 48 1.88 -18.04 6.85
N GLY A 49 0.93 -17.91 7.78
CA GLY A 49 0.58 -16.66 8.46
C GLY A 49 -0.31 -15.69 7.67
N PHE A 50 -0.55 -15.92 6.37
CA PHE A 50 -1.31 -14.98 5.52
C PHE A 50 -2.48 -15.62 4.77
N ILE A 51 -2.31 -16.84 4.25
CA ILE A 51 -3.32 -17.52 3.42
C ILE A 51 -3.40 -18.98 3.86
N ALA A 52 -4.51 -19.34 4.50
CA ALA A 52 -4.90 -20.70 4.84
C ALA A 52 -5.81 -21.32 3.76
N GLU A 53 -6.14 -22.60 3.90
CA GLU A 53 -7.30 -23.20 3.25
C GLU A 53 -8.56 -22.40 3.56
N GLY A 54 -9.54 -22.45 2.66
CA GLY A 54 -10.71 -21.56 2.71
C GLY A 54 -10.62 -20.39 1.74
N CYS A 55 -11.48 -19.39 1.94
CA CYS A 55 -11.62 -18.25 1.04
C CYS A 55 -10.97 -17.00 1.62
N THR A 56 -9.98 -16.46 0.91
CA THR A 56 -9.27 -15.24 1.28
C THR A 56 -9.56 -14.12 0.28
N VAL A 57 -9.99 -12.96 0.76
CA VAL A 57 -10.16 -11.75 -0.08
C VAL A 57 -8.93 -10.86 0.05
N LEU A 58 -8.25 -10.59 -1.06
CA LEU A 58 -7.18 -9.59 -1.15
C LEU A 58 -7.74 -8.27 -1.69
N ALA A 59 -7.86 -7.29 -0.80
CA ALA A 59 -8.34 -5.95 -1.05
C ALA A 59 -7.20 -4.91 -1.05
N GLY A 60 -7.47 -3.75 -1.65
CA GLY A 60 -6.51 -2.64 -1.69
C GLY A 60 -6.74 -1.73 -2.89
N ALA A 61 -6.20 -0.51 -2.82
CA ALA A 61 -6.43 0.50 -3.86
C ALA A 61 -5.94 0.01 -5.25
N PRO A 62 -6.53 0.51 -6.35
CA PRO A 62 -6.06 0.20 -7.68
C PRO A 62 -4.57 0.49 -7.86
N LYS A 63 -3.89 -0.34 -8.66
CA LYS A 63 -2.47 -0.18 -9.03
C LYS A 63 -1.47 -0.24 -7.86
N LEU A 64 -1.88 -0.66 -6.66
CA LEU A 64 -0.93 -0.90 -5.56
C LEU A 64 -0.04 -2.11 -5.78
N GLY A 65 -0.48 -3.12 -6.55
CA GLY A 65 0.30 -4.32 -6.86
C GLY A 65 -0.32 -5.65 -6.42
N LYS A 66 -1.65 -5.70 -6.21
CA LYS A 66 -2.38 -6.93 -5.84
C LYS A 66 -2.19 -8.07 -6.82
N SER A 67 -2.35 -7.82 -8.13
CA SER A 67 -2.13 -8.85 -9.16
C SER A 67 -0.69 -9.37 -9.15
N TRP A 68 0.30 -8.52 -8.86
CA TRP A 68 1.69 -8.96 -8.69
C TRP A 68 1.87 -9.82 -7.43
N PHE A 69 1.18 -9.48 -6.34
CA PHE A 69 1.18 -10.26 -5.11
C PHE A 69 0.63 -11.67 -5.35
N VAL A 70 -0.58 -11.80 -5.90
CA VAL A 70 -1.19 -13.12 -6.12
C VAL A 70 -0.47 -13.93 -7.20
N LEU A 71 0.12 -13.27 -8.20
CA LEU A 71 0.95 -13.94 -9.20
C LEU A 71 2.21 -14.55 -8.58
N ASP A 72 2.93 -13.80 -7.73
CA ASP A 72 4.11 -14.31 -7.01
C ASP A 72 3.73 -15.46 -6.07
N VAL A 73 2.63 -15.32 -5.33
CA VAL A 73 2.09 -16.40 -4.48
C VAL A 73 1.80 -17.66 -5.28
N GLY A 74 1.04 -17.54 -6.38
CA GLY A 74 0.69 -18.70 -7.20
C GLY A 74 1.92 -19.37 -7.82
N LEU A 75 2.88 -18.59 -8.31
CA LEU A 75 4.13 -19.11 -8.87
C LEU A 75 5.04 -19.76 -7.83
N ALA A 76 5.02 -19.27 -6.58
CA ALA A 76 5.71 -19.88 -5.46
C ALA A 76 5.05 -21.21 -5.06
N VAL A 77 3.72 -21.25 -4.94
CA VAL A 77 2.95 -22.46 -4.60
C VAL A 77 3.13 -23.53 -5.68
N ALA A 78 3.07 -23.19 -6.97
CA ALA A 78 3.26 -24.16 -8.05
C ALA A 78 4.64 -24.86 -8.01
N ARG A 79 5.65 -24.21 -7.41
CA ARG A 79 7.01 -24.75 -7.29
C ARG A 79 7.40 -25.27 -5.92
N GLY A 80 6.62 -24.98 -4.88
CA GLY A 80 7.08 -25.15 -3.51
C GLY A 80 8.20 -24.16 -3.13
N GLY A 81 8.19 -22.97 -3.74
CA GLY A 81 9.18 -21.91 -3.57
C GLY A 81 8.88 -20.97 -2.41
N PHE A 82 9.42 -19.77 -2.49
CA PHE A 82 9.26 -18.72 -1.49
C PHE A 82 8.47 -17.54 -2.05
N CYS A 83 7.65 -16.90 -1.23
CA CYS A 83 7.04 -15.59 -1.50
C CYS A 83 7.28 -14.66 -0.31
N LEU A 84 6.91 -13.37 -0.44
CA LEU A 84 7.06 -12.38 0.63
C LEU A 84 8.50 -12.29 1.19
N GLY A 85 9.51 -12.58 0.37
CA GLY A 85 10.89 -12.75 0.81
C GLY A 85 11.19 -14.20 1.13
N GLU A 86 11.05 -14.59 2.39
CA GLU A 86 11.53 -15.88 2.93
C GLU A 86 10.40 -16.84 3.33
N THR A 87 9.15 -16.50 3.03
CA THR A 87 8.00 -17.35 3.37
C THR A 87 7.90 -18.52 2.41
N LYS A 88 8.18 -19.73 2.88
CA LYS A 88 8.11 -20.95 2.08
C LYS A 88 6.65 -21.39 1.86
N CYS A 89 6.27 -21.57 0.61
CA CYS A 89 4.94 -22.06 0.23
C CYS A 89 4.96 -23.58 0.00
N PRO A 90 3.98 -24.34 0.51
CA PRO A 90 3.83 -25.75 0.17
C PRO A 90 3.50 -25.96 -1.31
N GLN A 91 4.15 -26.94 -1.96
CA GLN A 91 3.98 -27.17 -3.41
C GLN A 91 2.57 -27.72 -3.76
N GLY A 92 1.91 -27.17 -4.77
CA GLY A 92 0.66 -27.74 -5.30
C GLY A 92 0.20 -27.08 -6.59
N ASP A 93 -0.82 -27.66 -7.20
CA ASP A 93 -1.39 -27.18 -8.46
C ASP A 93 -2.18 -25.87 -8.20
N VAL A 94 -2.01 -24.92 -9.11
CA VAL A 94 -2.57 -23.57 -9.04
C VAL A 94 -3.37 -23.28 -10.31
N LEU A 95 -4.60 -22.80 -10.15
CA LEU A 95 -5.39 -22.20 -11.23
C LEU A 95 -5.42 -20.69 -11.06
N TYR A 96 -4.83 -19.96 -12.00
CA TYR A 96 -4.87 -18.49 -12.03
C TYR A 96 -5.87 -17.96 -13.07
N LEU A 97 -7.01 -17.47 -12.61
CA LEU A 97 -7.98 -16.76 -13.45
C LEU A 97 -7.55 -15.29 -13.58
N ALA A 98 -6.74 -14.99 -14.59
CA ALA A 98 -6.16 -13.68 -14.87
C ALA A 98 -7.08 -12.84 -15.80
N LEU A 99 -8.30 -12.58 -15.33
CA LEU A 99 -9.44 -12.10 -16.13
C LEU A 99 -9.33 -10.64 -16.62
N GLU A 100 -8.38 -9.86 -16.10
CA GLU A 100 -8.07 -8.51 -16.61
C GLU A 100 -6.79 -8.44 -17.46
N ASP A 101 -6.09 -9.57 -17.59
CA ASP A 101 -4.88 -9.68 -18.38
C ASP A 101 -5.14 -10.29 -19.77
N ASN A 102 -4.14 -10.20 -20.62
CA ASN A 102 -4.04 -10.99 -21.83
C ASN A 102 -2.75 -11.81 -21.79
N GLU A 103 -2.65 -12.83 -22.63
CA GLU A 103 -1.53 -13.79 -22.59
C GLU A 103 -0.17 -13.11 -22.73
N ARG A 104 -0.03 -12.14 -23.66
CA ARG A 104 1.22 -11.38 -23.83
C ARG A 104 1.64 -10.66 -22.55
N ARG A 105 0.68 -10.05 -21.85
CA ARG A 105 0.94 -9.33 -20.61
C ARG A 105 1.23 -10.32 -19.48
N LEU A 106 0.46 -11.40 -19.36
CA LEU A 106 0.68 -12.43 -18.35
C LEU A 106 2.04 -13.10 -18.51
N GLN A 107 2.41 -13.50 -19.72
CA GLN A 107 3.73 -14.03 -20.06
C GLN A 107 4.83 -13.08 -19.59
N ARG A 108 4.77 -11.80 -19.95
CA ARG A 108 5.74 -10.79 -19.50
C ARG A 108 5.78 -10.65 -17.97
N ARG A 109 4.65 -10.76 -17.28
CA ARG A 109 4.59 -10.68 -15.81
C ARG A 109 5.27 -11.90 -15.17
N ILE A 110 4.96 -13.11 -15.65
CA ILE A 110 5.60 -14.34 -15.21
C ILE A 110 7.11 -14.26 -15.44
N THR A 111 7.57 -13.89 -16.64
CA THR A 111 9.01 -13.71 -16.92
C THR A 111 9.67 -12.74 -15.95
N LYS A 112 8.99 -11.67 -15.52
CA LYS A 112 9.55 -10.71 -14.56
C LYS A 112 9.68 -11.27 -13.16
N VAL A 113 8.64 -11.97 -12.67
CA VAL A 113 8.65 -12.58 -11.34
C VAL A 113 9.71 -13.66 -11.25
N LEU A 114 9.90 -14.43 -12.32
CA LEU A 114 10.85 -15.55 -12.35
C LEU A 114 12.25 -15.08 -12.72
N GLY A 115 12.35 -13.98 -13.46
CA GLY A 115 13.59 -13.55 -14.07
C GLY A 115 14.02 -14.50 -15.19
N VAL A 116 15.27 -14.35 -15.61
CA VAL A 116 15.93 -15.15 -16.65
C VAL A 116 16.56 -16.44 -16.10
N THR A 117 16.47 -16.66 -14.79
CA THR A 117 17.17 -17.72 -14.07
C THR A 117 16.43 -19.05 -14.03
N PHE A 118 15.16 -19.09 -14.43
CA PHE A 118 14.41 -20.35 -14.53
C PHE A 118 14.27 -20.73 -15.99
N ASP A 119 14.91 -21.84 -16.35
CA ASP A 119 14.86 -22.41 -17.71
C ASP A 119 13.46 -22.95 -18.03
N GLU A 120 12.71 -23.41 -17.02
CA GLU A 120 11.37 -23.96 -17.15
C GLU A 120 10.36 -23.32 -16.19
N TRP A 121 9.15 -23.10 -16.69
CA TRP A 121 8.03 -22.61 -15.88
C TRP A 121 7.29 -23.77 -15.24
N PRO A 122 6.74 -23.62 -14.03
CA PRO A 122 6.11 -24.73 -13.32
C PRO A 122 4.86 -25.23 -14.03
N GLU A 123 4.86 -26.51 -14.40
CA GLU A 123 3.70 -27.18 -15.02
C GLU A 123 2.44 -27.12 -14.15
N GLY A 124 2.61 -27.12 -12.82
CA GLY A 124 1.51 -26.99 -11.86
C GLY A 124 0.87 -25.60 -11.81
N PHE A 125 1.35 -24.61 -12.57
CA PHE A 125 0.73 -23.29 -12.68
C PHE A 125 -0.10 -23.21 -13.97
N THR A 126 -1.40 -23.45 -13.87
CA THR A 126 -2.34 -23.27 -14.99
C THR A 126 -3.00 -21.90 -14.91
N TYR A 127 -3.39 -21.35 -16.07
CA TYR A 127 -4.02 -20.03 -16.13
C TYR A 127 -5.18 -20.00 -17.13
N ALA A 128 -6.07 -19.01 -16.95
CA ALA A 128 -7.06 -18.64 -17.94
C ALA A 128 -7.22 -17.11 -17.96
N THR A 129 -7.18 -16.50 -19.15
CA THR A 129 -7.47 -15.06 -19.33
C THR A 129 -8.94 -14.78 -19.61
N GLU A 130 -9.71 -15.84 -19.88
CA GLU A 130 -11.16 -15.82 -20.07
C GLU A 130 -11.78 -16.95 -19.25
N TRP A 131 -12.89 -16.65 -18.56
CA TRP A 131 -13.60 -17.63 -17.74
C TRP A 131 -15.10 -17.31 -17.71
N PRO A 132 -16.00 -18.32 -17.73
CA PRO A 132 -17.42 -18.06 -17.57
C PRO A 132 -17.70 -17.37 -16.22
N ARG A 133 -18.68 -16.47 -16.20
CA ARG A 133 -19.08 -15.83 -14.93
C ARG A 133 -19.70 -16.84 -13.96
N SER A 134 -19.89 -16.42 -12.72
CA SER A 134 -20.43 -17.28 -11.66
C SER A 134 -21.79 -17.88 -12.03
N ASN A 135 -22.68 -17.09 -12.65
CA ASN A 135 -23.99 -17.50 -13.14
C ASN A 135 -23.97 -18.21 -14.51
N GLU A 136 -22.81 -18.33 -15.16
CA GLU A 136 -22.62 -18.92 -16.49
C GLU A 136 -21.84 -20.25 -16.40
N GLY A 137 -21.83 -20.88 -15.22
CA GLY A 137 -21.13 -22.14 -14.98
C GLY A 137 -19.68 -21.98 -14.53
N GLY A 138 -19.18 -20.76 -14.29
CA GLY A 138 -17.82 -20.51 -13.82
C GLY A 138 -17.50 -21.21 -12.49
N VAL A 139 -18.48 -21.29 -11.57
CA VAL A 139 -18.37 -22.01 -10.30
C VAL A 139 -18.20 -23.51 -10.53
N ALA A 140 -18.98 -24.10 -11.45
CA ALA A 140 -18.91 -25.52 -11.77
C ALA A 140 -17.56 -25.89 -12.41
N ARG A 141 -17.03 -25.04 -13.29
CA ARG A 141 -15.71 -25.21 -13.91
C ARG A 141 -14.57 -25.18 -12.89
N ILE A 142 -14.66 -24.34 -11.86
CA ILE A 142 -13.66 -24.33 -10.77
C ILE A 142 -13.70 -25.68 -10.03
N ARG A 143 -14.89 -26.20 -9.72
CA ARG A 143 -15.03 -27.53 -9.08
C ARG A 143 -14.50 -28.65 -9.96
N GLU A 144 -14.75 -28.60 -11.26
CA GLU A 144 -14.22 -29.54 -12.24
C GLU A 144 -12.68 -29.53 -12.27
N TRP A 145 -12.07 -28.35 -12.28
CA TRP A 145 -10.62 -28.22 -12.22
C TRP A 145 -10.05 -28.81 -10.91
N ILE A 146 -10.65 -28.48 -9.76
CA ILE A 146 -10.21 -29.03 -8.47
C ILE A 146 -10.33 -30.56 -8.46
N ALA A 147 -11.40 -31.12 -9.00
CA ALA A 147 -11.61 -32.57 -9.03
C ALA A 147 -10.66 -33.33 -9.97
N THR A 148 -10.09 -32.65 -10.97
CA THR A 148 -9.23 -33.26 -12.00
C THR A 148 -7.74 -32.99 -11.79
N ALA A 149 -7.38 -31.93 -11.07
CA ALA A 149 -6.01 -31.62 -10.70
C ALA A 149 -5.42 -32.72 -9.79
N LYS A 150 -4.11 -32.95 -9.88
CA LYS A 150 -3.43 -34.02 -9.13
C LYS A 150 -3.26 -33.64 -7.66
N ASN A 151 -2.96 -32.38 -7.39
CA ASN A 151 -2.76 -31.83 -6.06
C ASN A 151 -3.28 -30.38 -6.00
N PRO A 152 -4.61 -30.17 -6.15
CA PRO A 152 -5.21 -28.83 -6.14
C PRO A 152 -4.93 -28.15 -4.81
N ARG A 153 -4.27 -26.99 -4.85
CA ARG A 153 -3.92 -26.24 -3.63
C ARG A 153 -4.43 -24.81 -3.63
N LEU A 154 -4.46 -24.16 -4.78
CA LEU A 154 -4.82 -22.75 -4.85
C LEU A 154 -5.60 -22.42 -6.14
N VAL A 155 -6.72 -21.73 -5.99
CA VAL A 155 -7.41 -21.04 -7.07
C VAL A 155 -7.32 -19.53 -6.82
N ILE A 156 -6.89 -18.76 -7.82
CA ILE A 156 -6.83 -17.30 -7.74
C ILE A 156 -7.85 -16.72 -8.72
N VAL A 157 -8.71 -15.82 -8.24
CA VAL A 157 -9.68 -15.07 -9.04
C VAL A 157 -9.25 -13.60 -9.10
N ASP A 158 -8.65 -13.18 -10.22
CA ASP A 158 -8.12 -11.83 -10.43
C ASP A 158 -8.78 -11.17 -11.66
N VAL A 159 -9.89 -10.44 -11.53
CA VAL A 159 -10.52 -9.91 -10.31
C VAL A 159 -11.97 -10.36 -10.16
N LEU A 160 -12.52 -10.27 -8.93
CA LEU A 160 -13.92 -10.65 -8.62
C LEU A 160 -14.94 -10.01 -9.57
N ALA A 161 -14.72 -8.75 -9.96
CA ALA A 161 -15.64 -8.00 -10.81
C ALA A 161 -15.86 -8.63 -12.20
N MET A 162 -14.88 -9.39 -12.68
CA MET A 162 -14.96 -10.11 -13.96
C MET A 162 -15.59 -11.50 -13.80
N PHE A 163 -15.49 -12.10 -12.61
CA PHE A 163 -16.08 -13.41 -12.32
C PHE A 163 -17.54 -13.33 -11.90
N ARG A 164 -17.94 -12.32 -11.12
CA ARG A 164 -19.30 -12.20 -10.59
C ARG A 164 -20.34 -12.06 -11.71
N ALA A 165 -21.57 -12.49 -11.41
CA ALA A 165 -22.71 -12.31 -12.29
C ALA A 165 -22.87 -10.85 -12.73
N PRO A 166 -23.30 -10.60 -13.98
CA PRO A 166 -23.62 -9.26 -14.44
C PRO A 166 -24.66 -8.59 -13.52
N ARG A 167 -24.59 -7.27 -13.41
CA ARG A 167 -25.48 -6.53 -12.52
C ARG A 167 -26.93 -6.66 -13.00
N ASN A 168 -27.82 -7.05 -12.09
CA ASN A 168 -29.26 -6.88 -12.25
C ASN A 168 -29.66 -5.49 -11.75
N ASP A 169 -30.56 -4.78 -12.42
CA ASP A 169 -31.01 -3.43 -12.03
C ASP A 169 -31.60 -3.36 -10.61
N LYS A 170 -32.05 -4.51 -10.08
CA LYS A 170 -32.61 -4.63 -8.73
C LYS A 170 -31.59 -4.94 -7.64
N GLN A 171 -30.36 -5.32 -7.99
CA GLN A 171 -29.36 -5.82 -7.04
C GLN A 171 -28.27 -4.79 -6.79
N SER A 172 -27.95 -4.57 -5.51
CA SER A 172 -26.79 -3.73 -5.16
C SER A 172 -25.48 -4.40 -5.60
N VAL A 173 -24.45 -3.60 -5.89
CA VAL A 173 -23.12 -4.12 -6.25
C VAL A 173 -22.57 -5.02 -5.15
N TYR A 174 -22.76 -4.59 -3.90
CA TYR A 174 -22.32 -5.30 -2.71
C TYR A 174 -22.95 -6.67 -2.55
N GLU A 175 -24.25 -6.78 -2.79
CA GLU A 175 -24.96 -8.06 -2.67
C GLU A 175 -24.49 -9.06 -3.74
N GLY A 176 -24.23 -8.60 -4.96
CA GLY A 176 -23.66 -9.43 -6.01
C GLY A 176 -22.24 -9.92 -5.67
N ASP A 177 -21.40 -9.04 -5.12
CA ASP A 177 -20.05 -9.41 -4.66
C ASP A 177 -20.10 -10.42 -3.51
N TYR A 178 -21.00 -10.20 -2.55
CA TYR A 178 -21.23 -11.10 -1.42
C TYR A 178 -21.62 -12.51 -1.89
N LEU A 179 -22.62 -12.62 -2.78
CA LEU A 179 -23.07 -13.92 -3.28
C LEU A 179 -21.96 -14.66 -4.02
N ALA A 180 -21.22 -13.98 -4.89
CA ALA A 180 -20.10 -14.59 -5.62
C ALA A 180 -19.00 -15.09 -4.66
N ILE A 181 -18.67 -14.32 -3.61
CA ILE A 181 -17.71 -14.75 -2.59
C ILE A 181 -18.25 -15.95 -1.80
N LYS A 182 -19.54 -15.98 -1.43
CA LYS A 182 -20.14 -17.12 -0.74
C LYS A 182 -20.12 -18.40 -1.58
N GLU A 183 -20.34 -18.30 -2.90
CA GLU A 183 -20.22 -19.44 -3.81
C GLU A 183 -18.79 -20.00 -3.85
N LEU A 184 -17.79 -19.12 -3.92
CA LEU A 184 -16.37 -19.50 -3.88
C LEU A 184 -15.97 -20.05 -2.50
N GLN A 185 -16.42 -19.42 -1.42
CA GLN A 185 -16.17 -19.87 -0.05
C GLN A 185 -16.74 -21.27 0.20
N LYS A 186 -17.91 -21.57 -0.35
CA LYS A 186 -18.47 -22.92 -0.31
C LYS A 186 -17.58 -23.93 -1.06
N ILE A 187 -17.02 -23.57 -2.22
CA ILE A 187 -16.07 -24.46 -2.91
C ILE A 187 -14.85 -24.74 -2.03
N ALA A 188 -14.27 -23.70 -1.45
CA ALA A 188 -13.09 -23.84 -0.59
C ALA A 188 -13.38 -24.73 0.62
N SER A 189 -14.50 -24.49 1.32
CA SER A 189 -14.94 -25.29 2.45
C SER A 189 -15.25 -26.75 2.11
N ASP A 190 -15.81 -27.02 0.92
CA ASP A 190 -16.15 -28.39 0.50
C ASP A 190 -14.90 -29.19 0.07
N THR A 191 -13.85 -28.52 -0.38
CA THR A 191 -12.71 -29.16 -1.07
C THR A 191 -11.38 -29.06 -0.31
N GLY A 192 -11.26 -28.16 0.67
CA GLY A 192 -9.99 -27.83 1.33
C GLY A 192 -9.00 -27.07 0.43
N CYS A 193 -9.37 -26.74 -0.81
CA CYS A 193 -8.55 -25.95 -1.71
C CYS A 193 -8.68 -24.46 -1.35
N ALA A 194 -7.56 -23.74 -1.23
CA ALA A 194 -7.61 -22.32 -0.93
C ALA A 194 -8.09 -21.53 -2.16
N ILE A 195 -8.92 -20.53 -1.94
CA ILE A 195 -9.37 -19.60 -2.98
C ILE A 195 -9.00 -18.18 -2.59
N VAL A 196 -8.21 -17.50 -3.42
CA VAL A 196 -7.83 -16.10 -3.24
C VAL A 196 -8.57 -15.23 -4.24
N ILE A 197 -9.31 -14.26 -3.75
CA ILE A 197 -10.13 -13.37 -4.56
C ILE A 197 -9.53 -11.97 -4.53
N VAL A 198 -9.15 -11.42 -5.68
CA VAL A 198 -8.70 -10.03 -5.76
C VAL A 198 -9.90 -9.11 -5.88
N HIS A 199 -9.99 -8.17 -4.94
CA HIS A 199 -11.04 -7.17 -4.86
C HIS A 199 -10.46 -5.75 -4.89
N HIS A 200 -11.15 -4.82 -5.56
CA HIS A 200 -10.77 -3.42 -5.60
C HIS A 200 -11.58 -2.63 -4.59
N VAL A 201 -10.88 -1.91 -3.71
CA VAL A 201 -11.55 -0.98 -2.78
C VAL A 201 -11.51 0.43 -3.35
N LYS A 202 -12.59 1.19 -3.12
CA LYS A 202 -12.58 2.64 -3.35
C LYS A 202 -11.72 3.30 -2.27
N LYS A 203 -11.15 4.45 -2.61
CA LYS A 203 -10.29 5.24 -1.71
C LYS A 203 -11.15 5.81 -0.58
N GLY A 204 -10.95 5.36 0.67
CA GLY A 204 -11.57 5.94 1.85
C GLY A 204 -10.63 6.92 2.56
N GLY A 205 -11.11 7.53 3.64
CA GLY A 205 -10.34 8.48 4.46
C GLY A 205 -9.20 7.79 5.22
N SER A 206 -8.13 8.54 5.50
CA SER A 206 -6.88 8.03 6.10
C SER A 206 -7.01 7.51 7.54
N ASP A 207 -8.08 7.86 8.26
CA ASP A 207 -8.12 7.74 9.73
C ASP A 207 -9.01 6.60 10.25
N LEU A 208 -9.50 5.72 9.35
CA LEU A 208 -10.29 4.54 9.72
C LEU A 208 -9.42 3.27 9.78
N ASP A 209 -9.85 2.28 10.58
CA ASP A 209 -9.28 0.92 10.57
C ASP A 209 -9.28 0.42 9.11
N PRO A 210 -8.16 -0.12 8.59
CA PRO A 210 -8.06 -0.64 7.23
C PRO A 210 -9.22 -1.53 6.81
N PHE A 211 -9.80 -2.33 7.71
CA PHE A 211 -10.95 -3.19 7.43
C PHE A 211 -12.29 -2.44 7.45
N GLU A 212 -12.36 -1.29 8.13
CA GLU A 212 -13.53 -0.40 8.18
C GLU A 212 -13.53 0.65 7.04
N GLU A 213 -12.36 1.12 6.59
CA GLU A 213 -12.21 2.01 5.42
C GLU A 213 -12.81 1.38 4.15
N VAL A 214 -12.86 0.06 4.17
CA VAL A 214 -13.50 -0.83 3.21
C VAL A 214 -15.01 -0.84 3.58
N SER A 215 -15.59 0.37 3.76
CA SER A 215 -16.88 0.62 4.44
C SER A 215 -18.09 0.18 3.62
N GLY A 216 -17.90 -0.04 2.32
CA GLY A 216 -18.87 -0.71 1.44
C GLY A 216 -18.67 -2.22 1.36
N THR A 217 -17.83 -2.81 2.23
CA THR A 217 -17.20 -4.12 2.02
C THR A 217 -17.12 -4.93 3.33
N PHE A 218 -17.69 -4.44 4.43
CA PHE A 218 -17.79 -5.21 5.69
C PHE A 218 -18.39 -6.61 5.49
N GLY A 219 -19.44 -6.77 4.70
CA GLY A 219 -19.96 -8.12 4.42
C GLY A 219 -19.22 -8.86 3.32
N ILE A 220 -18.44 -8.20 2.46
CA ILE A 220 -17.53 -8.91 1.55
C ILE A 220 -16.45 -9.62 2.37
N MET A 221 -15.88 -8.95 3.38
CA MET A 221 -14.94 -9.58 4.33
C MET A 221 -15.66 -10.58 5.24
N GLY A 222 -16.90 -10.30 5.65
CA GLY A 222 -17.72 -11.25 6.41
C GLY A 222 -18.14 -12.50 5.64
N ALA A 223 -18.12 -12.48 4.30
CA ALA A 223 -18.40 -13.64 3.46
C ALA A 223 -17.20 -14.59 3.33
N ALA A 224 -15.99 -14.05 3.44
CA ALA A 224 -14.74 -14.77 3.35
C ALA A 224 -14.32 -15.36 4.71
N ASP A 225 -13.40 -16.32 4.70
CA ASP A 225 -12.82 -16.89 5.91
C ASP A 225 -11.63 -16.05 6.40
N ALA A 226 -10.93 -15.39 5.47
CA ALA A 226 -9.86 -14.46 5.75
C ALA A 226 -9.87 -13.24 4.81
N GLY A 227 -9.24 -12.17 5.28
CA GLY A 227 -9.10 -10.90 4.61
C GLY A 227 -7.67 -10.40 4.65
N LEU A 228 -7.14 -10.03 3.48
CA LEU A 228 -5.86 -9.37 3.32
C LEU A 228 -6.09 -7.98 2.72
N ILE A 229 -5.50 -6.95 3.33
CA ILE A 229 -5.59 -5.57 2.84
C ILE A 229 -4.20 -5.02 2.60
N LEU A 230 -3.93 -4.70 1.33
CA LEU A 230 -2.71 -4.00 0.94
C LEU A 230 -2.98 -2.49 0.90
N ARG A 231 -2.41 -1.75 1.86
CA ARG A 231 -2.65 -0.32 2.05
C ARG A 231 -1.35 0.47 2.03
N ARG A 232 -1.37 1.64 1.40
CA ARG A 232 -0.26 2.60 1.48
C ARG A 232 -0.50 3.53 2.66
N THR A 233 0.49 3.64 3.53
CA THR A 233 0.52 4.55 4.68
C THR A 233 1.60 5.63 4.45
N SER A 234 1.73 6.58 5.37
CA SER A 234 2.84 7.55 5.36
C SER A 234 4.21 6.87 5.42
N ASN A 235 4.28 5.73 6.08
CA ASN A 235 5.51 4.99 6.36
C ASN A 235 5.81 3.88 5.34
N GLY A 236 5.00 3.74 4.28
CA GLY A 236 5.25 2.75 3.24
C GLY A 236 3.99 2.01 2.82
N VAL A 237 4.11 0.70 2.61
CA VAL A 237 2.96 -0.17 2.31
C VAL A 237 2.87 -1.22 3.41
N THR A 238 1.68 -1.41 3.94
CA THR A 238 1.39 -2.41 4.97
C THR A 238 0.41 -3.43 4.40
N LEU A 239 0.68 -4.70 4.66
CA LEU A 239 -0.21 -5.81 4.43
C LEU A 239 -0.88 -6.16 5.78
N TYR A 240 -2.16 -5.85 5.88
CA TYR A 240 -2.99 -6.24 7.02
C TYR A 240 -3.61 -7.60 6.73
N ALA A 241 -3.55 -8.51 7.70
CA ALA A 241 -4.14 -9.84 7.63
C ALA A 241 -5.06 -10.07 8.82
N ARG A 242 -6.22 -10.68 8.55
CA ARG A 242 -7.21 -11.06 9.57
C ARG A 242 -8.05 -12.22 9.06
N GLY A 243 -8.36 -13.20 9.89
CA GLY A 243 -9.26 -14.28 9.48
C GLY A 243 -9.61 -15.23 10.62
N ARG A 244 -10.39 -16.26 10.29
CA ARG A 244 -10.83 -17.28 11.27
C ARG A 244 -9.70 -18.22 11.66
N ASP A 245 -8.85 -18.56 10.70
CA ASP A 245 -7.77 -19.55 10.82
C ASP A 245 -6.37 -18.93 10.68
N ILE A 246 -6.28 -17.59 10.67
CA ILE A 246 -5.02 -16.84 10.63
C ILE A 246 -5.01 -15.80 11.75
N GLU A 247 -3.84 -15.56 12.34
CA GLU A 247 -3.67 -14.52 13.33
C GLU A 247 -3.75 -13.13 12.68
N GLU A 248 -4.24 -12.16 13.45
CA GLU A 248 -4.22 -10.77 13.02
C GLU A 248 -2.77 -10.27 12.94
N ALA A 249 -2.39 -9.74 11.78
CA ALA A 249 -1.02 -9.29 11.54
C ALA A 249 -0.99 -8.00 10.73
N GLU A 250 -0.10 -7.08 11.12
CA GLU A 250 0.21 -5.87 10.37
C GLU A 250 1.66 -5.96 9.89
N THR A 251 1.87 -6.36 8.64
CA THR A 251 3.23 -6.57 8.12
C THR A 251 3.63 -5.41 7.21
N ALA A 252 4.73 -4.72 7.55
CA ALA A 252 5.35 -3.77 6.62
C ALA A 252 5.90 -4.55 5.42
N VAL A 253 5.54 -4.10 4.21
CA VAL A 253 5.93 -4.76 2.96
C VAL A 253 6.53 -3.76 1.99
N THR A 254 7.52 -4.22 1.23
CA THR A 254 8.12 -3.44 0.14
C THR A 254 7.94 -4.15 -1.20
N PHE A 255 7.81 -3.35 -2.26
CA PHE A 255 7.68 -3.86 -3.62
C PHE A 255 9.00 -3.66 -4.36
N ASP A 256 9.68 -4.77 -4.65
CA ASP A 256 10.88 -4.78 -5.47
C ASP A 256 10.47 -4.62 -6.94
N ARG A 257 10.96 -3.54 -7.58
CA ARG A 257 10.56 -3.18 -8.95
C ARG A 257 11.30 -3.97 -10.01
N ASP A 258 12.44 -4.57 -9.66
CA ASP A 258 13.30 -5.26 -10.62
C ASP A 258 12.73 -6.64 -10.93
N ASN A 259 12.37 -7.39 -9.87
CA ASN A 259 11.69 -8.69 -10.00
C ASN A 259 10.16 -8.62 -9.85
N CYS A 260 9.60 -7.45 -9.53
CA CYS A 260 8.15 -7.26 -9.35
C CYS A 260 7.55 -8.12 -8.23
N ARG A 261 8.30 -8.35 -7.14
CA ARG A 261 7.89 -9.18 -6.00
C ARG A 261 7.67 -8.34 -4.75
N TRP A 262 6.78 -8.83 -3.89
CA TRP A 262 6.60 -8.26 -2.55
C TRP A 262 7.54 -8.95 -1.56
N ARG A 263 8.06 -8.19 -0.60
CA ARG A 263 8.87 -8.70 0.51
C ARG A 263 8.31 -8.20 1.82
N ALA A 264 8.14 -9.09 2.78
CA ALA A 264 7.85 -8.74 4.16
C ALA A 264 9.13 -8.16 4.80
N LEU A 265 8.98 -7.06 5.52
CA LEU A 265 10.05 -6.41 6.30
C LEU A 265 9.94 -6.74 7.80
N GLY A 266 8.76 -7.13 8.26
CA GLY A 266 8.47 -7.45 9.65
C GLY A 266 7.16 -6.82 10.11
N ASP A 267 6.92 -6.85 11.42
CA ASP A 267 5.82 -6.13 12.05
C ASP A 267 5.89 -4.63 11.73
N ALA A 268 4.77 -4.06 11.29
CA ALA A 268 4.71 -2.67 10.84
C ALA A 268 5.06 -1.70 11.96
N GLY A 269 4.65 -1.97 13.20
CA GLY A 269 4.98 -1.16 14.36
C GLY A 269 6.49 -1.15 14.63
N ASP A 270 7.15 -2.30 14.52
CA ASP A 270 8.58 -2.41 14.79
C ASP A 270 9.47 -1.86 13.67
N VAL A 271 9.06 -2.03 12.41
CA VAL A 271 9.74 -1.40 11.27
C VAL A 271 9.62 0.12 11.34
N HIS A 272 8.43 0.66 11.64
CA HIS A 272 8.26 2.10 11.76
C HIS A 272 9.09 2.70 12.91
N LYS A 273 9.13 2.04 14.07
CA LYS A 273 10.01 2.46 15.18
C LYS A 273 11.48 2.48 14.75
N SER A 274 11.91 1.48 13.98
CA SER A 274 13.30 1.39 13.50
C SER A 274 13.64 2.49 12.49
N ASP A 275 12.72 2.83 11.59
CA ASP A 275 12.87 3.93 10.64
C ASP A 275 12.86 5.30 11.34
N GLU A 276 12.01 5.48 12.35
CA GLU A 276 12.00 6.68 13.19
C GLU A 276 13.30 6.83 13.97
N ARG A 277 13.81 5.75 14.58
CA ARG A 277 15.14 5.74 15.23
C ARG A 277 16.23 6.16 14.24
N GLY A 278 16.23 5.59 13.04
CA GLY A 278 17.20 5.93 11.99
C GLY A 278 17.16 7.41 11.59
N ARG A 279 15.96 7.98 11.45
CA ARG A 279 15.79 9.42 11.15
C ARG A 279 16.28 10.31 12.29
N ILE A 280 15.95 9.97 13.54
CA ILE A 280 16.45 10.69 14.72
C ILE A 280 17.98 10.64 14.76
N LEU A 281 18.59 9.47 14.54
CA LEU A 281 20.04 9.32 14.53
C LEU A 281 20.70 10.12 13.41
N ALA A 282 20.13 10.12 12.20
CA ALA A 282 20.64 10.91 11.09
C ALA A 282 20.61 12.40 11.39
N GLU A 283 19.48 12.90 11.92
CA GLU A 283 19.33 14.30 12.27
C GLU A 283 20.30 14.71 13.39
N LEU A 284 20.40 13.91 14.45
CA LEU A 284 21.34 14.16 15.55
C LEU A 284 22.81 14.09 15.12
N LYS A 285 23.12 13.33 14.07
CA LYS A 285 24.49 13.23 13.54
C LYS A 285 24.89 14.48 12.77
N ASP A 286 23.95 15.03 12.00
CA ASP A 286 24.15 16.23 11.18
C ASP A 286 23.96 17.54 11.98
N ALA A 287 23.32 17.47 13.16
CA ALA A 287 23.09 18.60 14.04
C ALA A 287 24.40 19.29 14.47
N THR A 288 24.48 20.61 14.37
CA THR A 288 25.66 21.37 14.83
C THR A 288 25.65 21.67 16.32
N GLU A 289 24.51 21.49 16.98
CA GLU A 289 24.28 21.75 18.41
C GLU A 289 23.40 20.63 18.99
N PRO A 290 23.43 20.39 20.32
CA PRO A 290 22.50 19.46 20.96
C PRO A 290 21.04 19.81 20.65
N MET A 291 20.25 18.82 20.25
CA MET A 291 18.86 19.06 19.84
C MET A 291 17.87 18.74 20.96
N GLY A 292 16.84 19.58 21.07
CA GLY A 292 15.69 19.30 21.93
C GLY A 292 14.69 18.34 21.28
N ALA A 293 13.95 17.59 22.09
CA ALA A 293 12.92 16.65 21.59
C ALA A 293 11.87 17.32 20.66
N ARG A 294 11.57 18.60 20.86
CA ARG A 294 10.68 19.38 19.99
C ARG A 294 11.28 19.64 18.60
N GLU A 295 12.57 19.93 18.55
CA GLU A 295 13.30 20.19 17.31
C GLU A 295 13.48 18.90 16.52
N ILE A 296 13.82 17.81 17.23
CA ILE A 296 13.89 16.46 16.65
C ILE A 296 12.53 16.07 16.08
N ALA A 297 11.43 16.26 16.82
CA ALA A 297 10.08 15.96 16.36
C ALA A 297 9.70 16.76 15.10
N PHE A 298 10.09 18.03 15.04
CA PHE A 298 9.88 18.87 13.85
C PHE A 298 10.70 18.35 12.65
N ALA A 299 11.97 18.01 12.86
CA ALA A 299 12.87 17.54 11.81
C ALA A 299 12.48 16.17 11.24
N VAL A 300 12.01 15.24 12.09
CA VAL A 300 11.59 13.90 11.66
C VAL A 300 10.10 13.82 11.29
N GLU A 301 9.39 14.96 11.29
CA GLU A 301 7.97 15.10 10.95
C GLU A 301 7.05 14.15 11.75
N THR A 302 7.26 14.06 13.07
CA THR A 302 6.41 13.24 13.96
C THR A 302 5.96 14.02 15.20
N THR A 303 5.18 13.38 16.07
CA THR A 303 4.68 14.03 17.29
C THR A 303 5.76 14.06 18.37
N ARG A 304 5.78 15.15 19.15
CA ARG A 304 6.71 15.29 20.30
C ARG A 304 6.59 14.11 21.28
N ASN A 305 5.36 13.68 21.60
CA ASN A 305 5.15 12.58 22.54
C ASN A 305 5.75 11.26 22.04
N ALA A 306 5.63 10.96 20.76
CA ALA A 306 6.26 9.79 20.15
C ALA A 306 7.80 9.88 20.23
N VAL A 307 8.37 11.05 19.93
CA VAL A 307 9.82 11.29 20.06
C VAL A 307 10.31 11.16 21.50
N ASP A 308 9.59 11.72 22.48
CA ASP A 308 9.97 11.66 23.89
C ASP A 308 10.05 10.20 24.39
N ILE A 309 9.02 9.39 24.08
CA ILE A 309 9.00 7.95 24.42
C ILE A 309 10.14 7.20 23.72
N LEU A 310 10.39 7.52 22.44
CA LEU A 310 11.40 6.84 21.65
C LEU A 310 12.82 7.21 22.11
N LEU A 311 13.11 8.48 22.35
CA LEU A 311 14.39 8.98 22.86
C LEU A 311 14.71 8.38 24.23
N TYR A 312 13.73 8.28 25.14
CA TYR A 312 13.92 7.60 26.42
C TYR A 312 14.46 6.17 26.23
N ARG A 313 13.88 5.41 25.28
CA ARG A 313 14.33 4.05 24.98
C ARG A 313 15.69 4.03 24.29
N MET A 314 15.94 4.94 23.36
CA MET A 314 17.22 5.06 22.64
C MET A 314 18.37 5.41 23.57
N VAL A 315 18.14 6.28 24.56
CA VAL A 315 19.13 6.60 25.61
C VAL A 315 19.42 5.37 26.47
N ARG A 316 18.39 4.62 26.90
CA ARG A 316 18.59 3.37 27.64
C ARG A 316 19.33 2.30 26.84
N ALA A 317 19.14 2.27 25.52
CA ALA A 317 19.84 1.39 24.60
C ALA A 317 21.26 1.86 24.24
N GLY A 318 21.66 3.09 24.65
CA GLY A 318 22.95 3.69 24.30
C GLY A 318 23.05 4.15 22.83
N GLU A 319 21.92 4.23 22.12
CA GLU A 319 21.85 4.67 20.72
C GLU A 319 21.94 6.21 20.60
N VAL A 320 21.54 6.94 21.64
CA VAL A 320 21.56 8.41 21.72
C VAL A 320 22.09 8.82 23.09
N LEU A 321 22.84 9.93 23.19
CA LEU A 321 23.32 10.45 24.47
C LEU A 321 22.50 11.68 24.88
N LYS A 322 22.15 11.75 26.16
CA LYS A 322 21.52 12.93 26.77
C LYS A 322 22.62 13.78 27.42
N VAL A 323 22.81 15.01 26.94
CA VAL A 323 23.91 15.91 27.38
C VAL A 323 23.43 17.09 28.22
N GLY A 324 22.12 17.22 28.42
CA GLY A 324 21.52 18.25 29.24
C GLY A 324 20.03 18.01 29.44
N ARG A 325 19.35 18.95 30.11
CA ARG A 325 17.91 18.85 30.37
C ARG A 325 17.13 18.89 29.06
N GLY A 326 16.72 17.72 28.59
CA GLY A 326 15.95 17.55 27.35
C GLY A 326 16.76 17.73 26.06
N LEU A 327 18.09 17.71 26.15
CA LEU A 327 19.02 17.87 25.02
C LEU A 327 19.72 16.55 24.71
N TYR A 328 19.74 16.19 23.43
CA TYR A 328 20.20 14.91 22.93
C TYR A 328 21.24 15.11 21.81
N ILE A 329 22.22 14.20 21.73
CA ILE A 329 23.25 14.16 20.67
C ILE A 329 23.43 12.73 20.16
N HIS A 330 23.97 12.61 18.95
CA HIS A 330 24.43 11.33 18.43
C HIS A 330 25.69 10.86 19.20
N PRO A 331 25.89 9.56 19.46
CA PRO A 331 27.09 9.06 20.15
C PRO A 331 28.42 9.43 19.47
N ASP A 332 28.43 9.51 18.13
CA ASP A 332 29.60 9.99 17.35
C ASP A 332 29.87 11.50 17.51
N ARG A 333 28.96 12.28 18.11
CA ARG A 333 29.05 13.74 18.24
C ARG A 333 29.37 14.19 19.66
N THR A 334 30.31 13.50 20.31
CA THR A 334 30.78 13.85 21.67
C THR A 334 31.40 15.25 21.73
N ASP A 335 31.79 15.84 20.59
CA ASP A 335 32.17 17.25 20.47
C ASP A 335 31.08 18.23 20.92
N LEU A 336 29.82 17.78 20.98
CA LEU A 336 28.67 18.55 21.43
C LEU A 336 28.29 18.28 22.89
N SER A 337 29.02 17.40 23.59
CA SER A 337 28.83 17.21 25.03
C SER A 337 29.49 18.35 25.80
N ALA A 338 28.77 18.96 26.74
CA ALA A 338 29.25 20.11 27.50
C ALA A 338 30.23 19.68 28.60
N ASP A 339 31.44 19.24 28.21
CA ASP A 339 32.56 18.94 29.11
C ASP A 339 33.88 19.55 28.60
N ASP A 340 33.82 20.74 27.98
CA ASP A 340 35.01 21.51 27.59
C ASP A 340 35.16 22.81 28.40
N ALA A 341 34.91 22.71 29.71
CA ALA A 341 35.29 23.71 30.71
C ALA A 341 36.48 23.21 31.55
N GLY A 342 37.58 22.88 30.87
CA GLY A 342 38.95 22.96 31.36
C GLY A 342 39.44 21.89 32.34
N GLU A 343 40.51 21.17 31.97
CA GLU A 343 41.64 21.01 32.91
C GLU A 343 42.97 20.61 32.23
N ARG A 344 44.00 21.41 32.50
CA ARG A 344 45.39 20.98 32.39
C ARG A 344 45.67 19.99 33.53
N LYS A 345 46.13 18.79 33.16
CA LYS A 345 46.95 17.84 33.94
C LYS A 345 46.42 17.42 35.33
N ASN A 346 45.95 16.17 35.44
CA ASN A 346 46.71 15.11 36.10
C ASN A 346 46.02 13.73 36.01
N GLY A 347 46.84 12.68 35.86
CA GLY A 347 46.63 11.40 36.55
C GLY A 347 45.50 10.47 36.07
N LYS A 348 45.87 9.58 35.14
CA LYS A 348 45.42 8.17 34.99
C LYS A 348 44.49 7.66 36.13
N LYS A 349 43.20 7.45 35.86
CA LYS A 349 42.41 6.40 36.54
C LYS A 349 41.22 5.93 35.70
N GLU A 350 40.96 4.65 35.84
CA GLU A 350 40.15 3.80 34.99
C GLU A 350 38.63 3.99 35.17
N ARG A 351 37.93 3.58 34.11
CA ARG A 351 36.53 3.17 33.99
C ARG A 351 35.88 2.63 35.28
N SER A 352 34.94 3.39 35.86
CA SER A 352 33.65 2.92 36.41
C SER A 352 32.98 4.06 37.18
N GLU A 353 31.79 4.49 36.74
CA GLU A 353 30.68 5.06 37.55
C GLU A 353 29.75 5.84 36.62
N ALA A 354 28.82 5.11 35.99
CA ALA A 354 27.67 5.65 35.28
C ALA A 354 26.41 5.14 35.98
N THR A 355 26.32 5.39 37.28
CA THR A 355 25.17 5.12 38.14
C THR A 355 25.33 6.06 39.32
N ASP A 356 24.68 7.22 39.27
CA ASP A 356 24.27 8.04 40.45
C ASP A 356 23.64 9.39 40.06
N PHE A 357 23.50 9.71 38.76
CA PHE A 357 22.83 10.94 38.32
C PHE A 357 21.29 10.84 38.16
N TYR A 358 20.67 9.70 38.52
CA TYR A 358 19.25 9.43 38.24
C TYR A 358 18.31 9.42 39.45
N ALA A 359 18.77 9.78 40.65
CA ALA A 359 17.92 9.71 41.85
C ALA A 359 17.06 10.98 42.10
N GLU A 360 17.39 12.14 41.50
CA GLU A 360 16.73 13.41 41.83
C GLU A 360 15.59 13.81 40.89
N ASP A 361 15.58 13.33 39.63
CA ASP A 361 14.51 13.62 38.66
C ASP A 361 13.24 12.73 38.85
N GLU A 362 13.37 11.57 39.51
CA GLU A 362 12.24 10.64 39.75
C GLU A 362 11.17 11.21 40.71
N ALA A 363 11.52 12.17 41.56
CA ALA A 363 10.56 12.74 42.53
C ALA A 363 9.64 13.82 41.92
N GLN A 364 10.11 14.56 40.90
CA GLN A 364 9.31 15.66 40.29
C GLN A 364 8.47 15.24 39.08
N GLU A 365 8.80 14.14 38.40
CA GLU A 365 7.98 13.60 37.31
C GLU A 365 6.88 12.65 37.81
N ASN A 366 7.11 11.88 38.88
CA ASN A 366 6.07 11.01 39.44
C ASN A 366 4.89 11.77 40.06
N GLU A 367 5.11 12.96 40.65
CA GLU A 367 4.00 13.79 41.14
C GLU A 367 3.16 14.38 39.99
N ARG A 368 3.77 14.61 38.82
CA ARG A 368 3.08 15.16 37.64
C ARG A 368 2.24 14.14 36.88
N PHE A 369 2.54 12.85 37.04
CA PHE A 369 1.76 11.75 36.46
C PHE A 369 0.67 11.20 37.42
N SER A 370 0.70 11.52 38.72
CA SER A 370 -0.27 10.99 39.70
C SER A 370 -1.55 11.82 39.91
N GLU A 371 -1.65 13.05 39.38
CA GLU A 371 -2.86 13.90 39.55
C GLU A 371 -3.83 13.89 38.35
N GLY A 372 -3.60 13.03 37.36
CA GLY A 372 -4.37 12.96 36.12
C GLY A 372 -5.33 11.78 35.98
N ASP A 373 -5.85 11.18 37.06
CA ASP A 373 -6.95 10.21 36.96
C ASP A 373 -7.73 10.09 38.28
N LYS A 374 -8.70 10.98 38.47
CA LYS A 374 -9.84 10.75 39.38
C LYS A 374 -11.14 11.01 38.61
N LYS A 375 -11.77 9.93 38.13
CA LYS A 375 -13.19 9.92 37.75
C LYS A 375 -14.05 10.39 38.93
N PRO A 376 -15.15 11.11 38.69
CA PRO A 376 -16.34 10.98 39.51
C PRO A 376 -17.35 10.07 38.82
N GLU A 377 -17.75 9.05 39.55
CA GLU A 377 -18.84 8.13 39.30
C GLU A 377 -20.13 8.68 39.95
N SER A 378 -21.22 8.87 39.19
CA SER A 378 -22.62 8.94 39.68
C SER A 378 -23.53 9.21 38.48
N GLN A 379 -24.78 8.76 38.32
CA GLN A 379 -25.70 7.85 39.01
C GLN A 379 -26.84 7.59 37.98
N LYS A 380 -27.58 6.49 38.13
CA LYS A 380 -28.68 6.03 37.25
C LYS A 380 -29.93 6.94 37.27
N ALA A 381 -30.51 7.17 36.07
CA ALA A 381 -31.93 7.11 35.61
C ALA A 381 -33.04 7.91 36.36
N PRO A 382 -34.23 8.27 35.79
CA PRO A 382 -34.99 7.52 34.77
C PRO A 382 -35.82 8.30 33.69
N GLU A 383 -36.28 7.50 32.72
CA GLU A 383 -37.58 7.45 31.98
C GLU A 383 -38.28 8.67 31.32
N SER A 384 -38.62 8.44 30.04
CA SER A 384 -39.84 8.80 29.28
C SER A 384 -40.36 10.24 29.27
N PHE A 385 -40.43 10.86 28.08
CA PHE A 385 -41.60 11.63 27.66
C PHE A 385 -41.71 11.70 26.13
N PHE A 386 -42.89 11.34 25.64
CA PHE A 386 -43.39 11.45 24.26
C PHE A 386 -43.93 12.88 24.01
N LEU A 387 -43.84 13.37 22.77
CA LEU A 387 -44.71 14.37 22.06
C LEU A 387 -43.91 14.79 20.80
N SER A 388 -44.13 14.23 19.61
CA SER A 388 -45.15 14.58 18.60
C SER A 388 -45.24 16.06 18.21
N ASP A 389 -45.18 16.27 16.89
CA ASP A 389 -45.51 17.45 16.10
C ASP A 389 -44.60 18.68 16.17
N LEU A 390 -43.97 18.99 15.04
CA LEU A 390 -44.32 20.17 14.26
C LEU A 390 -43.73 20.06 12.83
N SER A 391 -44.64 19.91 11.87
CA SER A 391 -44.43 20.01 10.43
C SER A 391 -44.26 21.46 9.97
N GLU A 392 -43.50 21.61 8.88
CA GLU A 392 -43.50 22.71 7.89
C GLU A 392 -43.14 24.14 8.36
N VAL A 393 -42.04 24.70 7.82
CA VAL A 393 -42.03 25.99 7.07
C VAL A 393 -40.76 26.08 6.18
N ALA A 394 -40.99 26.08 4.87
CA ALA A 394 -40.36 26.83 3.76
C ALA A 394 -38.84 27.24 3.77
N GLU A 395 -38.13 26.81 2.71
CA GLU A 395 -37.10 27.60 1.99
C GLU A 395 -37.72 28.87 1.35
N PRO A 396 -36.99 29.97 0.97
CA PRO A 396 -35.66 29.97 0.34
C PRO A 396 -34.72 31.18 0.65
N ALA A 397 -33.50 31.14 0.08
CA ALA A 397 -32.80 32.25 -0.61
C ALA A 397 -31.27 32.34 -0.33
N ASP A 398 -30.51 31.97 -1.36
CA ASP A 398 -29.37 32.69 -1.94
C ASP A 398 -28.54 33.61 -1.01
N ARG A 399 -27.40 33.11 -0.52
CA ARG A 399 -26.26 33.93 -0.10
C ARG A 399 -25.00 33.46 -0.82
N LYS A 400 -24.62 34.18 -1.87
CA LYS A 400 -23.27 34.17 -2.43
C LYS A 400 -22.29 34.56 -1.31
N LYS A 401 -21.49 33.61 -0.83
CA LYS A 401 -20.32 33.92 0.01
C LYS A 401 -19.22 34.47 -0.90
N GLU A 402 -18.84 35.71 -0.66
CA GLU A 402 -17.60 36.30 -1.18
C GLU A 402 -16.41 35.49 -0.63
N LEU A 403 -15.50 35.10 -1.53
CA LEU A 403 -14.25 34.43 -1.17
C LEU A 403 -13.29 35.45 -0.58
N THR A 404 -12.70 35.12 0.56
CA THR A 404 -11.67 35.95 1.19
C THR A 404 -10.31 35.76 0.49
N ILE A 405 -9.43 36.77 0.59
CA ILE A 405 -8.10 36.78 -0.04
C ILE A 405 -7.26 35.56 0.39
N GLU A 406 -7.46 35.02 1.60
CA GLU A 406 -6.76 33.83 2.10
C GLU A 406 -7.19 32.53 1.39
N GLU A 407 -8.48 32.36 1.10
CA GLU A 407 -8.98 31.22 0.32
C GLU A 407 -8.58 31.28 -1.16
N ALA A 408 -8.38 32.50 -1.70
CA ALA A 408 -7.83 32.72 -3.04
C ALA A 408 -6.33 32.37 -3.12
N VAL A 409 -5.56 32.66 -2.06
CA VAL A 409 -4.13 32.30 -1.95
C VAL A 409 -3.95 30.78 -1.82
N GLU A 410 -4.84 30.10 -1.10
CA GLU A 410 -4.80 28.65 -0.96
C GLU A 410 -5.18 27.90 -2.24
N LYS A 411 -6.18 28.41 -2.99
CA LYS A 411 -6.47 27.91 -4.34
C LYS A 411 -5.40 28.27 -5.37
N GLY A 412 -4.70 29.40 -5.20
CA GLY A 412 -3.52 29.78 -5.99
C GLY A 412 -2.31 28.84 -5.82
N ARG A 413 -2.20 28.15 -4.67
CA ARG A 413 -1.18 27.10 -4.48
C ARG A 413 -1.46 25.86 -5.33
N MET A 414 -2.72 25.56 -5.64
CA MET A 414 -3.07 24.45 -6.55
C MET A 414 -2.75 24.76 -8.02
N VAL A 415 -2.71 26.03 -8.41
CA VAL A 415 -2.34 26.45 -9.78
C VAL A 415 -0.84 26.27 -10.03
N ARG A 416 0.02 26.42 -9.02
CA ARG A 416 1.46 26.11 -9.14
C ARG A 416 1.76 24.61 -9.21
N ALA A 417 0.82 23.76 -8.78
CA ALA A 417 0.96 22.30 -8.91
C ALA A 417 0.64 21.79 -10.33
N ALA A 418 0.00 22.61 -11.17
CA ALA A 418 -0.28 22.32 -12.58
C ALA A 418 0.91 22.65 -13.52
N GLU A 419 2.06 23.05 -12.99
CA GLU A 419 3.31 23.34 -13.74
C GLU A 419 4.04 22.06 -14.21
N ARG A 420 3.35 21.21 -14.98
CA ARG A 420 3.98 20.15 -15.78
C ARG A 420 3.58 20.14 -17.25
N ARG A 421 3.14 21.27 -17.80
CA ARG A 421 3.26 21.63 -19.24
C ARG A 421 2.85 23.09 -19.49
N GLU A 422 3.86 23.90 -19.81
CA GLU A 422 3.87 25.22 -20.49
C GLU A 422 3.19 26.44 -19.82
N PRO A 423 3.95 27.25 -19.05
CA PRO A 423 3.44 28.43 -18.33
C PRO A 423 3.28 29.72 -19.15
N GLY A 424 3.38 29.71 -20.49
CA GLY A 424 3.44 30.93 -21.30
C GLY A 424 2.09 31.56 -21.70
N ILE A 425 1.03 30.77 -21.84
CA ILE A 425 -0.23 31.22 -22.47
C ILE A 425 -1.21 31.78 -21.44
N VAL A 426 -1.27 31.16 -20.26
CA VAL A 426 -2.18 31.54 -19.17
C VAL A 426 -1.76 32.88 -18.54
N ALA A 427 -0.45 33.15 -18.44
CA ALA A 427 0.07 34.42 -17.92
C ALA A 427 -0.27 35.61 -18.83
N ARG A 428 -0.15 35.43 -20.16
CA ARG A 428 -0.46 36.48 -21.15
C ARG A 428 -1.95 36.84 -21.18
N LEU A 429 -2.83 35.82 -21.11
CA LEU A 429 -4.29 36.02 -21.08
C LEU A 429 -4.78 36.65 -19.77
N LEU A 430 -4.08 36.41 -18.67
CA LEU A 430 -4.35 37.05 -17.38
C LEU A 430 -3.85 38.50 -17.34
N GLU A 431 -2.66 38.78 -17.90
CA GLU A 431 -2.11 40.14 -17.99
C GLU A 431 -2.91 41.06 -18.92
N GLU A 432 -3.35 40.56 -20.10
CA GLU A 432 -4.20 41.35 -21.02
C GLU A 432 -5.58 41.67 -20.43
N ARG A 433 -6.11 40.86 -19.51
CA ARG A 433 -7.45 41.05 -18.94
C ARG A 433 -7.49 41.76 -17.59
N LEU A 434 -6.41 41.71 -16.80
CA LEU A 434 -6.24 42.63 -15.67
C LEU A 434 -6.21 44.10 -16.13
N ALA A 435 -5.80 44.35 -17.38
CA ALA A 435 -5.87 45.68 -18.00
C ALA A 435 -7.30 46.09 -18.47
N ALA A 436 -8.28 45.18 -18.49
CA ALA A 436 -9.60 45.42 -19.08
C ALA A 436 -10.77 45.48 -18.07
N GLY A 437 -10.55 45.21 -16.78
CA GLY A 437 -11.48 45.57 -15.70
C GLY A 437 -12.81 44.78 -15.61
N GLU A 438 -12.91 43.58 -16.18
CA GLU A 438 -14.11 42.71 -16.04
C GLU A 438 -13.78 41.35 -15.39
N GLU A 439 -14.55 40.97 -14.36
CA GLU A 439 -14.50 39.62 -13.76
C GLU A 439 -15.47 38.65 -14.47
N PRO A 440 -15.00 37.52 -15.04
CA PRO A 440 -15.88 36.58 -15.73
C PRO A 440 -16.31 35.41 -14.82
N THR A 441 -17.54 34.94 -15.04
CA THR A 441 -18.09 33.74 -14.37
C THR A 441 -17.46 32.44 -14.89
N ARG A 442 -17.38 31.43 -14.00
CA ARG A 442 -16.70 30.13 -14.20
C ARG A 442 -17.06 29.40 -15.49
N GLU A 443 -18.33 29.43 -15.91
CA GLU A 443 -18.78 28.78 -17.16
C GLU A 443 -18.19 29.39 -18.43
N LYS A 444 -17.95 30.71 -18.47
CA LYS A 444 -17.31 31.36 -19.63
C LYS A 444 -15.82 31.02 -19.71
N LEU A 445 -15.17 30.80 -18.57
CA LEU A 445 -13.76 30.41 -18.51
C LEU A 445 -13.56 28.98 -19.05
N ASP A 446 -14.43 28.05 -18.62
CA ASP A 446 -14.36 26.65 -19.04
C ASP A 446 -14.68 26.48 -20.55
N ALA A 447 -15.64 27.26 -21.07
CA ALA A 447 -15.96 27.27 -22.50
C ALA A 447 -14.84 27.85 -23.37
N GLN A 448 -14.16 28.90 -22.91
CA GLN A 448 -13.06 29.52 -23.67
C GLN A 448 -11.77 28.69 -23.61
N LEU A 449 -11.48 28.04 -22.49
CA LEU A 449 -10.36 27.12 -22.36
C LEU A 449 -10.53 25.90 -23.28
N ALA A 450 -11.75 25.37 -23.39
CA ALA A 450 -12.07 24.29 -24.32
C ALA A 450 -11.84 24.71 -25.80
N ALA A 451 -12.20 25.95 -26.16
CA ALA A 451 -12.00 26.49 -27.51
C ALA A 451 -10.52 26.78 -27.85
N ALA A 452 -9.72 27.22 -26.87
CA ALA A 452 -8.28 27.45 -27.04
C ALA A 452 -7.50 26.13 -27.22
N ILE A 453 -7.92 25.06 -26.53
CA ILE A 453 -7.34 23.73 -26.68
C ILE A 453 -7.64 23.15 -28.07
N GLN A 454 -8.81 23.44 -28.64
CA GLN A 454 -9.21 22.94 -29.97
C GLN A 454 -8.57 23.69 -31.14
N SER A 455 -8.08 24.92 -30.94
CA SER A 455 -7.52 25.76 -32.01
C SER A 455 -5.98 25.84 -32.01
N ALA A 456 -5.30 25.19 -31.07
CA ALA A 456 -3.84 25.18 -30.99
C ALA A 456 -3.22 24.35 -32.13
N PRO A 457 -2.33 24.92 -32.96
CA PRO A 457 -1.67 24.17 -34.04
C PRO A 457 -0.73 23.10 -33.46
N ALA A 458 -0.77 21.90 -34.05
CA ALA A 458 0.06 20.77 -33.64
C ALA A 458 1.55 21.10 -33.82
N ILE A 459 2.28 21.16 -32.70
CA ILE A 459 3.74 21.30 -32.71
C ILE A 459 4.34 19.97 -33.16
N GLN A 460 4.93 19.97 -34.35
CA GLN A 460 5.75 18.86 -34.86
C GLN A 460 6.96 18.67 -33.92
N PRO A 461 7.30 17.43 -33.52
CA PRO A 461 8.47 17.20 -32.68
C PRO A 461 9.73 17.48 -33.49
N VAL A 462 10.50 18.48 -33.09
CA VAL A 462 11.84 18.73 -33.65
C VAL A 462 12.72 17.54 -33.30
N ALA A 463 13.08 16.79 -34.32
CA ALA A 463 14.05 15.72 -34.27
C ALA A 463 15.45 16.29 -33.95
N ALA A 464 15.93 16.01 -32.74
CA ALA A 464 17.36 15.86 -32.45
C ALA A 464 17.49 14.92 -31.25
N ALA A 465 17.62 13.62 -31.54
CA ALA A 465 18.00 12.63 -30.56
C ALA A 465 19.41 12.94 -30.06
N THR A 466 19.51 13.63 -28.93
CA THR A 466 20.76 13.74 -28.19
C THR A 466 20.76 12.63 -27.15
N ASP A 467 21.51 11.56 -27.45
CA ASP A 467 21.80 10.50 -26.48
C ASP A 467 22.77 11.05 -25.43
N TRP A 468 22.20 11.70 -24.42
CA TRP A 468 22.94 12.32 -23.32
C TRP A 468 23.72 11.29 -22.50
N GLU A 469 23.24 10.04 -22.45
CA GLU A 469 23.88 8.96 -21.70
C GLU A 469 25.14 8.49 -22.43
N ALA A 470 25.10 8.38 -23.76
CA ALA A 470 26.29 8.11 -24.57
C ALA A 470 27.32 9.26 -24.52
N ARG A 471 26.88 10.52 -24.54
CA ARG A 471 27.77 11.69 -24.39
C ARG A 471 28.38 11.79 -22.99
N ALA A 472 27.64 11.43 -21.95
CA ALA A 472 28.18 11.39 -20.60
C ALA A 472 29.18 10.24 -20.43
N ALA A 473 28.96 9.10 -21.10
CA ALA A 473 29.87 7.95 -21.08
C ALA A 473 31.23 8.24 -21.77
N SER A 474 31.28 9.16 -22.74
CA SER A 474 32.52 9.57 -23.41
C SER A 474 33.30 10.67 -22.68
N ILE A 475 32.73 11.27 -21.63
CA ILE A 475 33.41 12.25 -20.77
C ILE A 475 34.11 11.50 -19.64
N THR A 476 35.44 11.43 -19.69
CA THR A 476 36.24 10.80 -18.63
C THR A 476 36.16 11.62 -17.33
N CYS A 477 35.68 11.00 -16.25
CA CYS A 477 35.73 11.55 -14.89
C CYS A 477 37.18 11.56 -14.38
N ALA A 478 37.73 12.73 -14.03
CA ALA A 478 38.93 12.79 -13.19
C ALA A 478 38.55 12.33 -11.77
N LYS A 479 39.15 11.24 -11.29
CA LYS A 479 39.02 10.83 -9.88
C LYS A 479 39.75 11.86 -9.02
N GLY A 480 39.01 12.65 -8.25
CA GLY A 480 39.56 13.42 -7.13
C GLY A 480 39.72 12.50 -5.91
N GLU A 481 40.90 12.52 -5.28
CA GLU A 481 41.14 11.83 -4.02
C GLU A 481 40.25 12.45 -2.92
N GLY A 482 39.33 11.64 -2.37
CA GLY A 482 38.72 11.89 -1.05
C GLY A 482 37.71 13.04 -0.93
N LYS A 483 36.60 13.03 -1.72
CA LYS A 483 35.24 13.50 -1.37
C LYS A 483 34.39 13.72 -2.65
N GLY A 484 33.66 12.69 -3.09
CA GLY A 484 32.70 12.79 -4.21
C GLY A 484 33.32 13.07 -5.59
N ARG A 485 32.58 12.78 -6.68
CA ARG A 485 33.04 13.11 -8.04
C ARG A 485 32.85 14.60 -8.30
N SER A 486 33.92 15.33 -8.63
CA SER A 486 33.85 16.67 -9.20
C SER A 486 33.73 16.59 -10.72
N LEU A 487 32.86 17.42 -11.32
CA LEU A 487 32.73 17.49 -12.78
C LEU A 487 33.99 18.08 -13.42
N THR A 488 34.39 17.52 -14.56
CA THR A 488 35.35 18.15 -15.48
C THR A 488 34.67 19.30 -16.22
N SER A 489 35.45 20.19 -16.86
CA SER A 489 34.91 21.28 -17.69
C SER A 489 33.96 20.77 -18.80
N ALA A 490 34.27 19.61 -19.39
CA ALA A 490 33.39 18.95 -20.35
C ALA A 490 32.07 18.47 -19.72
N GLY A 491 32.11 17.95 -18.50
CA GLY A 491 30.91 17.57 -17.74
C GLY A 491 30.06 18.77 -17.33
N GLU A 492 30.67 19.93 -17.05
CA GLU A 492 29.97 21.18 -16.77
C GLU A 492 29.26 21.74 -18.02
N ALA A 493 29.93 21.70 -19.17
CA ALA A 493 29.34 22.11 -20.44
C ALA A 493 28.15 21.22 -20.82
N LEU A 494 28.28 19.89 -20.69
CA LEU A 494 27.19 18.96 -20.95
C LEU A 494 26.01 19.20 -19.99
N PHE A 495 26.29 19.43 -18.71
CA PHE A 495 25.24 19.73 -17.72
C PHE A 495 24.49 21.04 -18.05
N ALA A 496 25.20 22.08 -18.49
CA ALA A 496 24.58 23.34 -18.91
C ALA A 496 23.74 23.20 -20.18
N GLU A 497 24.23 22.46 -21.18
CA GLU A 497 23.51 22.16 -22.43
C GLU A 497 22.20 21.41 -22.16
N MET A 498 22.23 20.43 -21.24
CA MET A 498 21.04 19.69 -20.83
C MET A 498 20.01 20.59 -20.13
N LEU A 499 20.45 21.51 -19.26
CA LEU A 499 19.56 22.49 -18.63
C LEU A 499 18.94 23.44 -19.66
N ALA A 500 19.73 23.91 -20.64
CA ALA A 500 19.25 24.76 -21.74
C ALA A 500 18.24 24.03 -22.64
N ALA A 501 18.42 22.72 -22.84
CA ALA A 501 17.47 21.84 -23.53
C ALA A 501 16.23 21.47 -22.69
N GLY A 502 16.05 22.05 -21.49
CA GLY A 502 14.89 21.83 -20.63
C GLY A 502 14.93 20.54 -19.79
N VAL A 503 16.08 19.87 -19.72
CA VAL A 503 16.25 18.69 -18.86
C VAL A 503 16.29 19.13 -17.39
N ASN A 504 15.49 18.49 -16.53
CA ASN A 504 15.47 18.78 -15.11
C ASN A 504 16.87 18.57 -14.47
N SER A 505 17.29 19.48 -13.58
CA SER A 505 18.61 19.46 -12.92
C SER A 505 18.93 18.15 -12.21
N CYS A 506 17.94 17.48 -11.61
CA CYS A 506 18.13 16.17 -10.98
C CYS A 506 18.45 15.07 -12.00
N ARG A 507 17.83 15.13 -13.19
CA ARG A 507 18.07 14.17 -14.28
C ARG A 507 19.42 14.44 -14.95
N ALA A 508 19.72 15.70 -15.25
CA ALA A 508 21.03 16.10 -15.77
C ALA A 508 22.15 15.69 -14.81
N GLY A 509 21.96 15.91 -13.50
CA GLY A 509 22.94 15.56 -12.47
C GLY A 509 23.22 14.06 -12.37
N ARG A 510 22.19 13.24 -12.55
CA ARG A 510 22.33 11.77 -12.59
C ARG A 510 23.12 11.32 -13.81
N ILE A 511 22.88 11.93 -14.97
CA ILE A 511 23.55 11.58 -16.23
C ILE A 511 25.04 11.94 -16.18
N VAL A 512 25.41 13.10 -15.61
CA VAL A 512 26.82 13.50 -15.44
C VAL A 512 27.47 12.98 -14.14
N GLY A 513 26.76 12.16 -13.35
CA GLY A 513 27.32 11.46 -12.20
C GLY A 513 27.57 12.29 -10.93
N ILE A 514 26.76 13.32 -10.66
CA ILE A 514 26.82 14.15 -9.45
C ILE A 514 25.61 13.97 -8.52
N SER A 515 25.77 14.29 -7.23
CA SER A 515 24.69 14.18 -6.23
C SER A 515 23.55 15.17 -6.49
N LYS A 516 22.35 14.86 -6.00
CA LYS A 516 21.15 15.69 -6.15
C LYS A 516 21.32 17.10 -5.56
N GLN A 517 21.94 17.20 -4.39
CA GLN A 517 22.29 18.49 -3.77
C GLN A 517 23.27 19.27 -4.66
N SER A 518 24.34 18.63 -5.16
CA SER A 518 25.31 19.27 -6.05
C SER A 518 24.68 19.77 -7.35
N ALA A 519 23.74 19.00 -7.92
CA ALA A 519 23.03 19.37 -9.14
C ALA A 519 22.11 20.58 -8.93
N HIS A 520 21.44 20.68 -7.78
CA HIS A 520 20.62 21.84 -7.44
C HIS A 520 21.46 23.11 -7.23
N THR A 521 22.53 23.02 -6.45
CA THR A 521 23.43 24.18 -6.21
C THR A 521 24.07 24.68 -7.50
N ARG A 522 24.49 23.76 -8.39
CA ARG A 522 25.08 24.12 -9.70
C ARG A 522 24.05 24.74 -10.65
N ALA A 523 22.84 24.17 -10.72
CA ALA A 523 21.76 24.75 -11.53
C ALA A 523 21.36 26.15 -11.05
N GLN A 524 21.41 26.43 -9.74
CA GLN A 524 21.18 27.76 -9.19
C GLN A 524 22.27 28.76 -9.57
N LYS A 525 23.55 28.35 -9.59
CA LYS A 525 24.66 29.21 -10.05
C LYS A 525 24.60 29.56 -11.53
N LEU A 526 24.08 28.65 -12.37
CA LEU A 526 23.94 28.85 -13.82
C LEU A 526 22.76 29.75 -14.23
N LYS A 527 21.80 30.00 -13.32
CA LYS A 527 20.62 30.87 -13.59
C LYS A 527 20.94 32.36 -13.76
N GLY A 528 22.22 32.77 -13.73
CA GLY A 528 22.64 34.17 -13.92
C GLY A 528 23.92 34.37 -14.73
N ALA A 529 24.44 33.33 -15.41
CA ALA A 529 25.63 33.43 -16.25
C ALA A 529 25.25 33.38 -17.74
N PRO A 530 25.91 34.16 -18.63
CA PRO A 530 25.77 33.96 -20.06
C PRO A 530 26.33 32.58 -20.43
N LEU A 531 25.54 31.81 -21.17
CA LEU A 531 25.93 30.50 -21.69
C LEU A 531 27.05 30.68 -22.73
N PRO A 532 28.08 29.81 -22.77
CA PRO A 532 29.13 29.84 -23.79
C PRO A 532 28.64 29.49 -25.19
#